data_AF-A0A3C0RB01-F1
#
_entry.id   AF-A0A3C0RB01-F1
#
_cell.length_a   1.000
_cell.length_b   1.000
_cell.length_c   1.000
_cell.angle_alpha   90.00
_cell.angle_beta   90.00
_cell.angle_gamma   90.00
#
_symmetry.space_group_name_H-M   'P 1'
#
loop_
_entity.id
_entity.type
_entity.pdbx_description
1 polymer ?
#
loop_
_entity_poly.entity_id
_entity_poly.type
_entity_poly.pdbx_seq_one_letter_code
_entity_poly.pdbx_strand_id
1 'polypeptide(L)' 'TKIGLITPMFLKNSRRYAIVIILVVAAIITPSPDWISQLLVFIPLFLLYQLSIIVSARVYKQEEKKMEEWS' A
#
# COMPACT_ATOMS: atom_id res chain seq x y z
N THR A 1 17.54 2.45 6.76
CA THR A 1 16.97 1.33 7.55
C THR A 1 16.47 0.30 6.58
N LYS A 2 17.16 -0.86 6.56
CA LYS A 2 16.95 -1.97 5.62
C LYS A 2 15.58 -2.59 5.83
N ILE A 3 14.64 -2.45 4.91
CA ILE A 3 13.45 -3.31 4.89
C ILE A 3 13.16 -3.66 3.43
N GLY A 4 13.98 -4.55 2.88
CA GLY A 4 13.68 -5.31 1.65
C GLY A 4 12.56 -6.34 1.84
N LEU A 5 11.81 -6.29 2.95
CA LEU A 5 10.65 -7.16 3.22
C LEU A 5 9.40 -6.73 2.45
N ILE A 6 9.31 -5.46 2.04
CA ILE A 6 8.15 -4.96 1.31
C ILE A 6 8.44 -5.05 -0.19
N THR A 7 8.41 -6.28 -0.71
CA THR A 7 8.52 -6.55 -2.15
C THR A 7 7.29 -5.96 -2.86
N PRO A 8 7.42 -5.27 -4.01
CA PRO A 8 6.29 -4.79 -4.80
C PRO A 8 5.36 -5.94 -5.22
N MET A 9 5.90 -7.15 -5.38
CA MET A 9 5.13 -8.37 -5.61
C MET A 9 4.25 -8.74 -4.40
N PHE A 10 4.75 -8.56 -3.18
CA PHE A 10 3.99 -8.77 -1.93
C PHE A 10 2.90 -7.71 -1.75
N LEU A 11 3.18 -6.45 -2.06
CA LEU A 11 2.18 -5.36 -2.12
C LEU A 11 1.11 -5.63 -3.18
N LYS A 12 1.49 -6.11 -4.36
CA LYS A 12 0.56 -6.41 -5.44
C LYS A 12 -0.34 -7.61 -5.09
N ASN A 13 0.18 -8.61 -4.38
CA ASN A 13 -0.59 -9.74 -3.85
C ASN A 13 -1.47 -9.35 -2.65
N SER A 14 -1.07 -8.31 -1.90
CA SER A 14 -1.77 -7.86 -0.69
C SER A 14 -2.84 -6.80 -0.92
N ARG A 15 -3.21 -6.51 -2.18
CA ARG A 15 -4.29 -5.56 -2.53
C ARG A 15 -5.58 -5.82 -1.76
N ARG A 16 -5.96 -7.10 -1.61
CA ARG A 16 -7.15 -7.51 -0.84
C ARG A 16 -7.04 -7.16 0.65
N TYR A 17 -5.85 -7.31 1.25
CA TYR A 17 -5.61 -6.95 2.65
C TYR A 17 -5.58 -5.44 2.84
N ALA A 18 -4.98 -4.70 1.91
CA ALA A 18 -4.97 -3.24 1.95
C ALA A 18 -6.38 -2.66 1.90
N ILE A 19 -7.25 -3.17 1.02
CA ILE A 19 -8.66 -2.75 0.95
C ILE A 19 -9.37 -3.03 2.28
N VAL A 20 -9.19 -4.22 2.87
CA VAL A 20 -9.81 -4.56 4.17
C VAL A 20 -9.29 -3.65 5.28
N ILE A 21 -7.99 -3.39 5.35
CA ILE A 21 -7.40 -2.48 6.35
C ILE A 21 -7.95 -1.07 6.19
N ILE A 22 -8.00 -0.56 4.95
CA ILE A 22 -8.54 0.78 4.67
C ILE A 22 -10.02 0.85 5.06
N LEU A 23 -10.82 -0.19 4.79
CA LEU A 23 -12.22 -0.26 5.20
C LEU A 23 -12.38 -0.30 6.72
N VAL A 24 -11.56 -1.06 7.44
CA VAL A 24 -11.55 -1.11 8.91
C VAL A 24 -11.18 0.26 9.49
N VAL A 25 -10.13 0.90 8.95
CA VAL A 25 -9.73 2.25 9.36
C VAL A 25 -10.81 3.28 9.06
N ALA A 26 -11.45 3.20 7.89
CA ALA A 26 -12.55 4.07 7.52
C ALA A 26 -13.77 3.90 8.44
N ALA A 27 -14.08 2.66 8.84
CA ALA A 27 -15.17 2.37 9.79
C ALA A 27 -14.86 2.86 11.21
N ILE A 28 -13.58 2.88 11.62
CA ILE A 28 -13.16 3.44 12.91
C ILE A 28 -13.26 4.97 12.90
N ILE A 29 -12.80 5.61 11.82
CA ILE A 29 -12.78 7.08 11.69
C ILE A 29 -14.20 7.63 11.44
N THR A 30 -14.97 6.94 10.62
CA THR A 30 -16.33 7.29 10.21
C THR A 30 -17.25 6.16 10.65
N PRO A 31 -17.73 6.19 11.91
CA PRO A 31 -18.68 5.17 12.40
C PRO A 31 -20.06 5.31 11.72
N SER A 32 -20.31 6.42 11.02
CA SER A 32 -21.52 6.63 10.21
C SER A 32 -21.45 5.70 8.98
N PRO A 33 -22.37 4.73 8.83
CA PRO A 33 -22.36 3.74 7.75
C PRO A 33 -22.89 4.35 6.44
N ASP A 34 -22.41 5.55 6.09
CA ASP A 34 -22.81 6.28 4.90
C ASP A 34 -21.79 6.04 3.78
N TRP A 35 -22.24 5.39 2.70
CA TRP A 35 -21.39 5.06 1.54
C TRP A 35 -20.65 6.26 0.95
N ILE A 36 -21.25 7.46 0.93
CA ILE A 36 -20.61 8.69 0.42
C ILE A 36 -19.48 9.17 1.35
N SER A 37 -19.76 9.27 2.65
CA SER A 37 -18.78 9.69 3.66
C SER A 37 -17.61 8.71 3.71
N GLN A 38 -17.89 7.42 3.58
CA GLN A 38 -16.90 6.36 3.55
C GLN A 38 -16.01 6.46 2.31
N LEU A 39 -16.57 6.80 1.14
CA LEU A 39 -15.80 7.02 -0.09
C LEU A 39 -14.88 8.24 0.01
N LEU A 40 -15.32 9.31 0.69
CA LEU A 40 -14.55 10.54 0.90
C LEU A 40 -13.28 10.29 1.72
N VAL A 41 -13.34 9.42 2.73
CA VAL A 41 -12.18 8.99 3.55
C VAL A 41 -11.37 7.89 2.85
N PHE A 42 -12.03 7.01 2.09
CA PHE A 42 -11.38 5.94 1.34
C PHE A 42 -10.44 6.47 0.26
N ILE A 43 -10.86 7.50 -0.50
CA ILE A 43 -10.05 8.08 -1.59
C ILE A 43 -8.63 8.48 -1.14
N PRO A 44 -8.44 9.34 -0.11
CA PRO A 44 -7.11 9.74 0.31
C PRO A 44 -6.29 8.57 0.86
N LEU A 45 -6.89 7.65 1.61
CA LEU A 45 -6.20 6.46 2.13
C LEU A 45 -5.76 5.50 1.01
N PHE A 46 -6.62 5.28 0.03
CA PHE A 46 -6.32 4.47 -1.14
C PHE A 46 -5.20 5.10 -1.98
N LEU A 47 -5.21 6.42 -2.12
CA LEU A 47 -4.17 7.16 -2.83
C LEU A 47 -2.81 7.05 -2.12
N LEU A 48 -2.77 7.15 -0.79
CA LEU A 48 -1.57 6.89 0.01
C LEU A 48 -1.05 5.46 -0.19
N TYR A 49 -1.94 4.46 -0.21
CA TYR A 49 -1.57 3.08 -0.53
C TYR A 49 -0.97 2.96 -1.93
N GLN A 50 -1.57 3.62 -2.93
CA GLN A 50 -1.05 3.64 -4.29
C GLN A 50 0.36 4.24 -4.37
N LEU A 51 0.60 5.36 -3.67
CA LEU A 51 1.92 5.99 -3.58
C LEU A 51 2.93 5.08 -2.88
N SER A 52 2.54 4.40 -1.81
CA SER A 52 3.38 3.42 -1.11
C SER A 52 3.85 2.31 -2.05
N ILE A 53 2.96 1.78 -2.90
CA ILE A 53 3.32 0.77 -3.91
C ILE A 53 4.33 1.31 -4.91
N ILE A 54 4.13 2.53 -5.42
CA ILE A 54 5.03 3.15 -6.42
C ILE A 54 6.43 3.35 -5.83
N VAL A 55 6.51 3.85 -4.59
CA VAL A 55 7.79 4.08 -3.90
C VAL A 55 8.49 2.75 -3.64
N SER A 56 7.79 1.75 -3.10
CA SER A 56 8.35 0.42 -2.86
C SER A 56 8.81 -0.26 -4.15
N ALA A 57 8.05 -0.15 -5.24
CA ALA A 57 8.45 -0.69 -6.54
C ALA A 57 9.72 -0.06 -7.09
N ARG A 58 9.91 1.26 -6.90
CA ARG A 58 11.14 1.96 -7.31
C ARG A 58 12.34 1.51 -6.49
N VAL A 59 12.19 1.37 -5.17
CA VAL A 59 13.27 0.93 -4.27
C VAL A 59 13.67 -0.50 -4.57
N TYR A 60 12.70 -1.40 -4.73
CA TYR A 60 12.98 -2.81 -5.02
C TYR A 60 13.74 -3.03 -6.33
N LYS A 61 13.39 -2.27 -7.39
CA LYS A 61 14.13 -2.32 -8.66
C LYS A 61 15.58 -1.83 -8.53
N GLN A 62 15.88 -0.97 -7.56
CA GLN A 62 17.25 -0.57 -7.26
C GLN A 62 18.01 -1.64 -6.46
N GLU A 63 17.32 -2.39 -5.59
CA GLU A 63 17.91 -3.52 -4.85
C GLU A 63 18.22 -4.71 -5.76
N GLU A 64 17.34 -5.04 -6.70
CA GLU A 64 17.53 -6.12 -7.68
C GLU A 64 18.78 -5.89 -8.55
N LYS A 65 18.97 -4.66 -9.05
CA LYS A 65 20.18 -4.29 -9.81
C LYS A 65 21.47 -4.39 -8.99
N LYS A 66 21.42 -4.10 -7.69
CA LYS A 66 22.58 -4.27 -6.80
C LYS A 66 22.94 -5.73 -6.57
N MET A 67 21.95 -6.63 -6.59
CA MET A 67 22.20 -8.07 -6.48
C MET A 67 22.78 -8.65 -7.79
N GLU A 68 22.33 -8.15 -8.95
CA GLU A 68 22.91 -8.52 -10.25
C GLU A 68 24.36 -8.04 -10.42
N GLU A 69 24.71 -6.84 -9.95
CA GLU A 69 26.08 -6.30 -10.02
C GLU A 69 27.10 -7.04 -9.12
N TRP A 70 26.64 -7.82 -8.13
CA TRP A 70 27.49 -8.55 -7.18
C TRP A 70 27.53 -10.07 -7.42
N SER A 71 26.86 -10.57 -8.47
CA SER A 71 26.86 -11.98 -8.90
C SER A 71 27.69 -12.17 -10.17
#